data_AF-A0A401I6W5-F1
#
_entry.id   AF-A0A401I6W5-F1
#
_cell.length_a   1.000
_cell.length_b   1.000
_cell.length_c   1.000
_cell.angle_alpha   90.00
_cell.angle_beta   90.00
_cell.angle_gamma   90.00
#
_symmetry.space_group_name_H-M   'P 1'
#
loop_
_entity.id
_entity.type
_entity.pdbx_description
1 polymer ?
#
loop_
_entity_poly.entity_id
_entity_poly.type
_entity_poly.pdbx_seq_one_letter_code
_entity_poly.pdbx_strand_id
1 'polypeptide(L)' 'MEIQPLPVREQTIGIDVGLKHLAVTSDDEVVANPRHTRRYEQQLAKWQRRMSRRMRGGSNWHRAKIKVAR' A
#
# COMPACT_ATOMS: atom_id res chain seq x y z
N MET A 1 32.70 18.07 -6.42
CA MET A 1 31.84 18.62 -5.35
C MET A 1 31.93 17.65 -4.19
N GLU A 2 32.63 18.01 -3.11
CA GLU A 2 32.70 17.16 -1.92
C GLU A 2 31.39 17.26 -1.14
N ILE A 3 30.79 16.12 -0.79
CA ILE A 3 29.59 16.06 0.02
C ILE A 3 30.03 16.07 1.49
N GLN A 4 29.82 17.19 2.18
CA GLN A 4 30.06 17.29 3.62
C GLN A 4 29.05 16.43 4.38
N PRO A 5 29.49 15.55 5.30
CA PRO A 5 28.58 14.74 6.10
C PRO A 5 27.80 15.61 7.09
N LEU A 6 26.57 15.18 7.39
CA LEU A 6 25.77 15.79 8.44
C LEU A 6 26.39 15.51 9.83
N PRO A 7 26.22 16.41 10.81
CA PRO A 7 26.69 16.19 12.17
C PRO A 7 26.00 14.97 12.79
N VAL A 8 26.79 14.15 13.48
CA VAL A 8 26.28 12.98 14.22
C VAL A 8 25.38 13.46 15.36
N ARG A 9 24.23 12.80 15.53
CA ARG A 9 23.33 13.02 16.66
C ARG A 9 23.23 11.74 17.49
N GLU A 10 23.34 11.87 18.80
CA GLU A 10 23.15 10.78 19.77
C GLU A 10 21.67 10.44 20.00
N GLN A 11 20.76 11.33 19.58
CA GLN A 11 19.32 11.13 19.75
C GLN A 11 18.81 10.08 18.75
N THR A 12 18.10 9.08 19.27
CA THR A 12 17.42 8.04 18.48
C THR A 12 15.91 8.22 18.62
N ILE A 13 15.19 8.09 17.51
CA ILE A 13 13.72 8.14 17.46
C ILE A 13 13.22 6.79 16.94
N GLY A 14 12.28 6.19 17.67
CA GLY A 14 11.56 5.01 17.20
C GLY A 14 10.49 5.40 16.18
N ILE A 15 10.37 4.66 15.08
CA ILE A 15 9.33 4.87 14.06
C ILE A 15 8.53 3.59 13.93
N ASP A 16 7.24 3.65 14.25
CA ASP A 16 6.27 2.59 13.97
C ASP A 16 5.49 2.93 12.70
N VAL A 17 5.31 1.96 11.79
CA VAL A 17 4.64 2.18 10.49
C VAL A 17 3.37 1.35 10.39
N GLY A 18 2.28 1.95 9.90
CA GLY A 18 0.96 1.31 10.00
C GLY A 18 -0.03 1.59 8.86
N LEU A 19 -1.16 0.88 8.92
CA LEU A 19 -2.28 1.05 8.00
C LEU A 19 -3.24 2.18 8.43
N LYS A 20 -3.29 2.46 9.74
CA LYS A 20 -4.11 3.55 10.30
C LYS A 20 -3.45 4.91 10.09
N HIS A 21 -2.18 5.01 10.48
CA HIS A 21 -1.27 6.14 10.29
C HIS A 21 -0.05 5.64 9.53
N LEU A 22 0.53 6.44 8.63
CA LEU A 22 1.70 6.03 7.85
C LEU A 22 2.89 5.75 8.77
N ALA A 23 3.12 6.66 9.71
CA ALA A 23 4.16 6.53 10.72
C ALA A 23 3.71 7.20 12.03
N VAL A 24 4.16 6.66 13.15
CA VAL A 24 4.08 7.27 14.48
C VAL A 24 5.49 7.22 15.09
N THR A 25 5.96 8.33 15.64
CA THR A 25 7.27 8.39 16.28
C THR A 25 7.17 8.19 17.79
N SER A 26 8.29 7.84 18.43
CA SER A 26 8.39 7.81 19.90
C SER A 26 8.19 9.18 20.57
N ASP A 27 8.22 10.25 19.78
CA ASP A 27 8.03 11.64 20.22
C ASP A 27 6.59 12.13 19.93
N ASP A 28 5.64 11.20 19.79
CA ASP A 28 4.22 11.44 19.55
C ASP A 28 3.89 12.14 18.22
N GLU A 29 4.81 12.21 17.26
CA GLU A 29 4.52 12.71 15.91
C GLU A 29 3.73 11.66 15.13
N VAL A 30 2.61 12.07 14.54
CA VAL A 30 1.74 11.19 13.76
C VAL A 30 1.66 11.64 12.31
N VAL A 31 2.17 10.82 11.41
CA VAL A 31 2.07 11.02 9.97
C VAL A 31 0.83 10.29 9.45
N ALA A 32 -0.13 11.03 8.90
CA ALA A 32 -1.36 10.45 8.37
C ALA A 32 -1.08 9.52 7.16
N ASN A 33 -1.86 8.43 7.03
CA ASN A 33 -1.77 7.56 5.86
C ASN A 33 -2.58 8.15 4.68
N PRO A 34 -1.96 8.52 3.56
CA PRO A 34 -2.66 9.09 2.41
C PRO A 34 -3.51 8.06 1.63
N ARG A 35 -3.40 6.76 1.96
CA ARG A 35 -4.22 5.65 1.44
C ARG A 35 -4.24 5.57 -0.09
N HIS A 36 -3.10 5.81 -0.73
CA HIS A 36 -2.95 5.75 -2.20
C HIS A 36 -3.42 4.42 -2.81
N THR A 37 -3.31 3.32 -2.06
CA THR A 37 -3.70 1.97 -2.53
C THR A 37 -5.20 1.69 -2.49
N ARG A 38 -5.98 2.51 -1.77
CA ARG A 38 -7.41 2.24 -1.50
C ARG A 38 -8.25 2.07 -2.77
N ARG A 39 -7.96 2.86 -3.81
CA ARG A 39 -8.63 2.74 -5.11
C ARG A 39 -8.32 1.39 -5.78
N TYR A 40 -7.08 0.94 -5.71
CA TYR A 40 -6.66 -0.32 -6.32
C TYR A 40 -7.22 -1.52 -5.55
N GLU A 41 -7.25 -1.47 -4.22
CA GLU A 41 -7.90 -2.48 -3.36
C GLU A 41 -9.38 -2.67 -3.73
N GLN A 42 -10.12 -1.58 -3.92
CA GLN A 42 -11.53 -1.63 -4.34
C GLN A 42 -11.69 -2.25 -5.73
N GLN A 43 -10.81 -1.91 -6.67
CA GLN A 43 -10.83 -2.50 -8.00
C GLN A 43 -10.50 -3.99 -7.97
N LEU A 44 -9.48 -4.38 -7.20
CA LEU A 44 -9.09 -5.77 -7.01
C LEU A 44 -10.25 -6.59 -6.44
N ALA A 45 -10.85 -6.13 -5.34
CA ALA A 45 -12.00 -6.80 -4.72
C ALA A 45 -13.19 -6.92 -5.70
N LYS A 46 -13.47 -5.87 -6.48
CA LYS A 46 -14.51 -5.89 -7.53
C LYS A 46 -14.23 -6.95 -8.60
N TRP A 47 -13.00 -7.05 -9.09
CA TRP A 47 -12.65 -8.01 -10.13
C TRP A 47 -12.56 -9.44 -9.61
N GLN A 48 -12.08 -9.64 -8.38
CA GLN A 48 -12.12 -10.94 -7.70
C GLN A 48 -13.55 -11.45 -7.54
N ARG A 49 -14.48 -10.60 -7.07
CA ARG A 49 -15.92 -10.95 -6.98
C ARG A 49 -16.54 -11.27 -8.35
N ARG A 50 -16.18 -10.52 -9.39
CA ARG A 50 -16.65 -10.80 -10.76
C ARG A 50 -16.09 -12.12 -11.28
N MET A 51 -14.82 -12.41 -11.00
CA MET A 51 -14.16 -13.64 -11.40
C MET A 51 -14.79 -14.85 -10.72
N SER A 52 -15.05 -14.80 -9.41
CA SER A 52 -15.62 -15.92 -8.65
C SER A 52 -17.03 -16.31 -9.10
N ARG A 53 -17.82 -15.34 -9.59
CA ARG A 53 -19.20 -15.56 -10.10
C ARG A 53 -19.26 -16.01 -11.56
N ARG A 54 -18.13 -15.99 -12.29
CA ARG A 54 -18.09 -16.34 -13.72
C ARG A 54 -17.65 -17.79 -13.90
N MET A 55 -18.21 -18.46 -14.91
CA MET A 55 -17.80 -19.80 -15.30
C MET A 55 -16.29 -19.86 -15.57
N ARG A 56 -15.58 -20.65 -14.76
CA ARG A 56 -14.14 -20.85 -14.86
C ARG A 56 -13.78 -21.34 -16.27
N GLY A 57 -12.71 -20.79 -16.84
CA GLY A 57 -12.28 -21.12 -18.22
C GLY A 57 -12.99 -20.35 -19.33
N GLY A 58 -14.15 -19.72 -19.06
CA GLY A 58 -14.84 -18.89 -20.05
C GLY A 58 -14.09 -17.57 -20.36
N SER A 59 -14.35 -16.97 -21.52
CA SER A 59 -13.68 -15.73 -21.96
C SER A 59 -13.87 -14.58 -20.96
N ASN A 60 -15.06 -14.46 -20.36
CA ASN A 60 -15.34 -13.46 -19.34
C ASN A 60 -14.58 -13.72 -18.03
N TRP A 61 -14.38 -14.98 -17.65
CA TRP A 61 -13.56 -15.35 -16.50
C TRP A 61 -12.09 -15.02 -16.75
N HIS A 62 -11.57 -15.32 -17.95
CA HIS A 62 -10.19 -14.98 -18.32
C HIS A 62 -9.94 -13.46 -18.31
N ARG A 63 -10.86 -12.65 -18.86
CA ARG A 63 -10.79 -11.18 -18.75
C ARG A 63 -10.75 -10.70 -17.31
N ALA A 64 -11.56 -11.28 -16.42
CA ALA A 64 -11.57 -10.91 -15.00
C ALA A 64 -10.25 -11.33 -14.32
N LYS A 65 -9.72 -12.51 -14.63
CA LYS A 65 -8.42 -12.98 -14.14
C LYS A 65 -7.28 -12.02 -14.50
N ILE A 66 -7.24 -11.54 -15.74
CA ILE A 66 -6.25 -10.53 -16.18
C ILE A 66 -6.38 -9.23 -15.36
N LYS A 67 -7.61 -8.81 -15.03
CA LYS A 67 -7.86 -7.60 -14.22
C LYS A 67 -7.54 -7.77 -12.73
N VAL A 68 -7.48 -9.00 -12.21
CA VAL A 68 -7.05 -9.30 -10.84
C VAL A 68 -5.51 -9.32 -10.73
N ALA A 69 -4.82 -9.73 -11.80
CA ALA A 69 -3.36 -9.80 -11.86
C ALA A 69 -2.67 -8.48 -12.25
N ARG A 70 -3.43 -7.40 -12.41
CA ARG A 70 -2.97 -6.07 -12.83
C ARG A 70 -3.32 -5.02 -11.80
#